data_AF-A0A7S1WMW4-F1
#
_entry.id   AF-A0A7S1WMW4-F1
#
_cell.length_a   1.000
_cell.length_b   1.000
_cell.length_c   1.000
_cell.angle_alpha   90.00
_cell.angle_beta   90.00
_cell.angle_gamma   90.00
#
_symmetry.space_group_name_H-M   'P 1'
#
loop_
_entity.id
_entity.type
_entity.pdbx_description
1 polymer ?
#
loop_
_entity_poly.entity_id
_entity_poly.type
_entity_poly.pdbx_seq_one_letter_code
_entity_poly.pdbx_strand_id
1 'polypeptide(L)'
;KLDASAAVSDPKGMYCRQCRVEGCNECFGRGVDRCRHCRPGFLLKDGQCLSSYRTIWVCFYALALLILALFLAWYVDLSLKPIVNEAGLRQGLNFRWRTRLHRMTRGEEHDRINLVPLSTNLLRFGAAGPSLPLFFRYQLFVI
;
A
#
# COMPACT_ATOMS: atom_id res chain seq x y z
N LYS A 1 -26.80 -16.39 31.67
CA LYS A 1 -25.88 -17.54 31.47
C LYS A 1 -24.51 -17.08 31.93
N LEU A 2 -23.83 -17.83 32.79
CA LEU A 2 -22.45 -17.54 33.19
C LEU A 2 -21.52 -17.94 32.03
N ASP A 3 -20.65 -17.04 31.58
CA ASP A 3 -19.72 -17.32 30.50
C ASP A 3 -18.61 -18.27 30.99
N ALA A 4 -18.62 -19.51 30.53
CA ALA A 4 -17.63 -20.53 30.92
C ALA A 4 -16.18 -20.12 30.61
N SER A 5 -15.98 -19.16 29.71
CA SER A 5 -14.68 -18.58 29.35
C SER A 5 -14.10 -17.58 30.37
N ALA A 6 -14.89 -17.12 31.34
CA ALA A 6 -14.47 -16.14 32.34
C ALA A 6 -13.73 -16.82 33.51
N ALA A 7 -12.46 -17.18 33.30
CA ALA A 7 -11.67 -17.99 34.23
C ALA A 7 -10.71 -17.20 35.14
N VAL A 8 -10.58 -15.89 34.96
CA VAL A 8 -9.61 -15.04 35.70
C VAL A 8 -10.36 -14.06 36.61
N SER A 9 -10.09 -14.06 37.91
CA SER A 9 -10.69 -13.11 38.86
C SER A 9 -10.05 -11.72 38.75
N ASP A 10 -10.83 -10.67 38.50
CA ASP A 10 -10.36 -9.29 38.56
C ASP A 10 -10.58 -8.70 39.97
N PRO A 11 -9.52 -8.43 40.75
CA PRO A 11 -9.66 -7.94 42.12
C PRO A 11 -10.19 -6.50 42.21
N LYS A 12 -10.12 -5.70 41.14
CA LYS A 12 -10.64 -4.32 41.13
C LYS A 12 -12.12 -4.27 40.75
N GLY A 13 -12.51 -5.12 39.79
CA GLY A 13 -13.87 -5.16 39.27
C GLY A 13 -14.83 -6.05 40.08
N MET A 14 -14.31 -6.94 40.94
CA MET A 14 -15.09 -7.97 41.63
C MET A 14 -15.91 -8.85 40.67
N TYR A 15 -15.38 -9.12 39.47
CA TYR A 15 -15.97 -10.02 38.48
C TYR A 15 -14.92 -10.94 37.86
N CYS A 16 -15.37 -12.07 37.29
CA CYS A 16 -14.50 -12.95 36.52
C CYS A 16 -14.43 -12.45 35.07
N ARG A 17 -13.22 -12.30 34.54
CA ARG A 17 -12.93 -11.91 33.16
C ARG A 17 -12.31 -13.05 32.37
N GLN A 18 -12.36 -12.95 31.05
CA GLN A 18 -11.60 -13.81 30.15
C GLN A 18 -10.09 -13.50 30.26
N CYS A 19 -9.24 -14.47 29.90
CA CYS A 19 -7.81 -14.20 29.81
C CYS A 19 -7.52 -13.15 28.75
N ARG A 20 -6.61 -12.24 29.08
CA ARG A 20 -6.13 -11.22 28.14
C ARG A 20 -4.91 -11.72 27.36
N VAL A 21 -5.02 -12.91 26.77
CA VAL A 21 -3.99 -13.52 25.90
C VAL A 21 -4.60 -13.70 24.52
N GLU A 22 -4.00 -13.05 23.52
CA GLU A 22 -4.47 -13.11 22.13
C GLU A 22 -4.46 -14.55 21.62
N GLY A 23 -5.54 -14.99 20.95
CA GLY A 23 -5.62 -16.33 20.40
C GLY A 23 -5.71 -17.46 21.44
N CYS A 24 -5.98 -17.16 22.72
CA CYS A 24 -6.19 -18.20 23.73
C CYS A 24 -7.57 -18.87 23.59
N ASN A 25 -7.62 -20.19 23.72
CA ASN A 25 -8.84 -20.98 23.76
C ASN A 25 -9.20 -21.35 25.21
N GLU A 26 -8.22 -21.86 25.97
CA GLU A 26 -8.40 -22.24 27.36
C GLU A 26 -7.35 -21.59 28.27
N CYS A 27 -7.84 -20.93 29.31
CA CYS A 27 -7.05 -20.30 30.36
C CYS A 27 -6.58 -21.29 31.41
N PHE A 28 -5.40 -21.04 31.99
CA PHE A 28 -4.95 -21.72 33.21
C PHE A 28 -4.15 -20.77 34.09
N GLY A 29 -4.30 -20.89 35.41
CA GLY A 29 -3.42 -20.16 36.34
C GLY A 29 -4.11 -19.31 37.41
N ARG A 30 -5.28 -19.73 37.93
CA ARG A 30 -5.90 -19.22 39.18
C ARG A 30 -5.72 -17.71 39.44
N GLY A 31 -6.04 -16.86 38.46
CA GLY A 31 -5.91 -15.40 38.57
C GLY A 31 -4.78 -14.75 37.76
N VAL A 32 -3.92 -15.53 37.09
CA VAL A 32 -2.87 -15.02 36.18
C VAL A 32 -3.30 -15.20 34.72
N ASP A 33 -3.00 -14.21 33.86
CA ASP A 33 -3.21 -14.29 32.42
C ASP A 33 -2.18 -15.23 31.76
N ARG A 34 -2.46 -16.54 31.80
CA ARG A 34 -1.72 -17.55 31.05
C ARG A 34 -2.67 -18.48 30.30
N CYS A 35 -2.26 -18.86 29.10
CA CYS A 35 -2.99 -19.78 28.25
C CYS A 35 -2.47 -21.21 28.41
N ARG A 36 -3.40 -22.18 28.39
CA ARG A 36 -3.10 -23.61 28.34
C ARG A 36 -3.22 -24.17 26.93
N HIS A 37 -4.30 -23.81 26.23
CA HIS A 37 -4.52 -24.20 24.85
C HIS A 37 -4.81 -22.98 23.99
N CYS A 38 -4.00 -22.80 22.96
CA CYS A 38 -4.21 -21.78 21.95
C CYS A 38 -5.23 -22.24 20.90
N ARG A 39 -5.85 -21.29 20.21
CA ARG A 39 -6.68 -21.55 19.02
C ARG A 39 -5.80 -22.08 17.88
N PRO A 40 -6.38 -22.82 16.92
CA PRO A 40 -5.66 -23.26 15.73
C PRO A 40 -4.97 -22.09 15.03
N GLY A 41 -3.71 -22.27 14.61
CA GLY A 41 -2.90 -21.21 14.00
C GLY A 41 -2.04 -20.39 14.99
N PHE A 42 -2.11 -20.67 16.29
CA PHE A 42 -1.26 -20.08 17.31
C PHE A 42 -0.42 -21.15 18.02
N LEU A 43 0.85 -20.82 18.28
CA LEU A 43 1.82 -21.66 18.99
C LEU A 43 1.89 -21.22 20.46
N LEU A 44 1.73 -22.17 21.38
CA LEU A 44 1.88 -21.90 22.80
C LEU A 44 3.36 -21.79 23.17
N LYS A 45 3.77 -20.65 23.73
CA LYS A 45 5.12 -20.40 24.25
C LYS A 45 5.01 -19.60 25.56
N ASP A 46 5.54 -20.15 26.65
CA ASP A 46 5.59 -19.52 27.97
C ASP A 46 4.23 -19.01 28.51
N GLY A 47 3.14 -19.74 28.18
CA GLY A 47 1.78 -19.35 28.56
C GLY A 47 1.18 -18.24 27.69
N GLN A 48 1.85 -17.85 26.61
CA GLN A 48 1.34 -16.96 25.56
C GLN A 48 1.09 -17.72 24.27
N CYS A 49 0.17 -17.21 23.46
CA CYS A 49 -0.14 -17.76 22.15
C CYS A 49 0.44 -16.85 21.07
N LEU A 50 1.47 -17.32 20.39
CA LEU A 50 2.13 -16.59 19.31
C LEU A 50 1.50 -16.98 17.98
N SER A 51 1.06 -15.99 17.19
CA SER A 51 0.52 -16.24 15.85
C SER A 51 1.58 -16.90 14.97
N SER A 52 1.25 -18.05 14.38
CA SER A 52 2.14 -18.75 13.45
C SER A 52 2.38 -17.95 12.16
N TYR A 53 1.45 -17.03 11.82
CA TYR A 53 1.58 -16.14 10.67
C TYR A 53 2.60 -15.02 10.87
N ARG A 54 3.08 -14.79 12.10
CA ARG A 54 4.09 -13.78 12.38
C ARG A 54 5.35 -13.99 11.54
N THR A 55 5.82 -15.24 11.44
CA THR A 55 6.99 -15.58 10.62
C THR A 55 6.75 -15.27 9.15
N ILE A 56 5.55 -15.57 8.64
CA ILE A 56 5.17 -15.32 7.25
C ILE A 56 5.21 -13.82 6.95
N TRP A 57 4.59 -13.00 7.80
CA TRP A 57 4.62 -11.54 7.65
C TRP A 57 6.03 -10.96 7.75
N VAL A 58 6.85 -11.45 8.66
CA VAL A 58 8.26 -11.04 8.77
C VAL A 58 9.03 -11.36 7.49
N CYS A 59 8.88 -12.57 6.94
CA CYS A 59 9.49 -12.96 5.66
C CYS A 59 8.99 -12.09 4.50
N PHE A 60 7.69 -11.81 4.45
CA PHE A 60 7.08 -10.96 3.42
C PHE A 60 7.67 -9.54 3.44
N TYR A 61 7.69 -8.90 4.61
CA TYR A 61 8.25 -7.55 4.75
C TYR A 61 9.76 -7.52 4.48
N ALA A 62 10.50 -8.54 4.91
CA ALA A 62 11.93 -8.64 4.62
C ALA A 62 12.19 -8.74 3.10
N LEU A 63 11.41 -9.55 2.39
CA LEU A 63 11.51 -9.68 0.93
C LEU A 63 11.14 -8.39 0.22
N ALA A 64 10.05 -7.73 0.62
CA ALA A 64 9.64 -6.46 0.05
C ALA A 64 10.70 -5.37 0.23
N LEU A 65 11.33 -5.31 1.41
CA LEU A 65 12.42 -4.37 1.70
C LEU A 65 13.67 -4.67 0.87
N LEU A 66 14.02 -5.94 0.69
CA LEU A 66 15.13 -6.35 -0.17
C LEU A 66 14.92 -5.91 -1.62
N ILE A 67 13.72 -6.16 -2.17
CA ILE A 67 13.38 -5.74 -3.54
C ILE A 67 13.46 -4.21 -3.67
N LEU A 68 12.90 -3.48 -2.69
CA LEU A 68 12.97 -2.03 -2.67
C LEU A 68 14.42 -1.52 -2.62
N ALA A 69 15.27 -2.14 -1.80
CA ALA A 69 16.68 -1.77 -1.71
C ALA A 69 17.42 -2.02 -3.02
N LEU A 70 17.18 -3.16 -3.69
CA LEU A 70 17.75 -3.44 -5.01
C LEU A 70 17.29 -2.44 -6.06
N PHE A 71 16.00 -2.08 -6.06
CA PHE A 71 15.44 -1.08 -6.97
C PHE A 71 16.06 0.31 -6.74
N LEU A 72 16.21 0.73 -5.48
CA LEU A 72 16.86 1.99 -5.14
C LEU A 72 18.34 2.01 -5.52
N ALA A 73 19.07 0.92 -5.25
CA ALA A 73 20.47 0.79 -5.64
C ALA A 73 20.63 0.87 -7.16
N TRP A 74 19.79 0.16 -7.91
CA TRP A 74 19.75 0.22 -9.37
C TRP A 74 19.41 1.63 -9.88
N TYR A 75 18.42 2.29 -9.27
CA TYR A 75 18.05 3.64 -9.64
C TYR A 75 19.17 4.66 -9.37
N VAL A 76 19.88 4.53 -8.25
CA VAL A 76 21.05 5.35 -7.92
C VAL A 76 22.18 5.10 -8.92
N ASP A 77 22.50 3.83 -9.22
CA ASP A 77 23.49 3.47 -10.24
C ASP A 77 23.13 4.11 -11.59
N LEU A 78 21.89 3.98 -12.05
CA LEU A 78 21.41 4.63 -13.27
C LEU A 78 21.53 6.16 -13.22
N SER A 79 21.27 6.78 -12.08
CA SER A 79 21.34 8.23 -11.91
C SER A 79 22.79 8.75 -11.90
N LEU A 80 23.74 7.90 -11.50
CA LEU A 80 25.16 8.23 -11.46
C LEU A 80 25.91 7.87 -12.75
N LYS A 81 25.30 7.07 -13.66
CA LYS A 81 25.94 6.71 -14.92
C LYS A 81 26.23 7.95 -15.76
N PRO A 82 27.46 8.09 -16.30
CA PRO A 82 27.82 9.21 -17.14
C PRO A 82 27.09 9.15 -18.49
N ILE A 83 26.84 10.33 -19.07
CA ILE A 83 26.18 10.45 -20.37
C ILE A 83 27.23 10.16 -21.46
N VAL A 84 27.15 8.98 -22.07
CA VAL A 84 28.07 8.56 -23.16
C VAL A 84 27.61 9.01 -24.55
N ASN A 85 26.32 9.28 -24.73
CA ASN A 85 25.73 9.70 -26.00
C ASN A 85 24.80 10.89 -25.78
N GLU A 86 25.38 12.09 -25.76
CA GLU A 86 24.60 13.33 -25.59
C GLU A 86 23.59 13.54 -26.72
N ALA A 87 23.92 13.18 -27.96
CA ALA A 87 23.03 13.35 -29.10
C ALA A 87 21.75 12.50 -28.95
N GLY A 88 21.91 11.23 -28.58
CA GLY A 88 20.80 10.32 -28.29
C GLY A 88 19.97 10.78 -27.09
N LEU A 89 20.62 11.28 -26.02
CA LEU A 89 19.92 11.82 -24.86
C LEU A 89 19.05 13.04 -25.24
N ARG A 90 19.61 13.99 -25.99
CA ARG A 90 18.87 15.18 -26.47
C ARG A 90 17.70 14.77 -27.36
N GLN A 91 17.91 13.83 -28.28
CA GLN A 91 16.85 13.31 -29.13
C GLN A 91 15.73 12.67 -28.31
N GLY A 92 16.07 11.83 -27.32
CA GLY A 92 15.09 11.18 -26.43
C GLY A 92 14.31 12.17 -25.57
N LEU A 93 14.98 13.18 -25.02
CA LEU A 93 14.32 14.25 -24.25
C LEU A 93 13.38 15.08 -25.14
N ASN A 94 13.81 15.42 -26.36
CA ASN A 94 12.98 16.12 -27.33
C ASN A 94 11.77 15.29 -27.76
N PHE A 95 11.96 13.99 -28.00
CA PHE A 95 10.85 13.08 -28.30
C PHE A 95 9.85 13.02 -27.14
N ARG A 96 10.33 12.80 -25.90
CA ARG A 96 9.50 12.82 -24.68
C ARG A 96 8.73 14.12 -24.51
N TRP A 97 9.33 15.26 -24.85
CA TRP A 97 8.64 16.56 -24.81
C TRP A 97 7.51 16.64 -25.85
N ARG A 98 7.79 16.19 -27.07
CA ARG A 98 6.83 16.18 -28.19
C ARG A 98 5.66 15.23 -27.95
N THR A 99 5.84 14.13 -27.22
CA THR A 99 4.75 13.19 -26.89
C THR A 99 3.84 13.67 -25.76
N ARG A 100 4.16 14.77 -25.06
CA ARG A 100 3.26 15.30 -24.03
C ARG A 100 2.01 15.90 -24.67
N LEU A 101 0.89 15.82 -23.96
CA LEU A 101 -0.35 16.46 -24.40
C LEU A 101 -0.25 17.97 -24.19
N HIS A 102 -0.45 18.70 -25.29
CA HIS A 102 -0.41 20.15 -25.32
C HIS A 102 -1.82 20.71 -25.50
N ARG A 103 -2.14 21.77 -24.76
CA ARG A 103 -3.38 22.53 -24.90
C ARG A 103 -3.18 23.57 -26.01
N MET A 104 -3.99 23.50 -27.05
CA MET A 104 -4.13 24.60 -28.01
C MET A 104 -5.12 25.62 -27.43
N THR A 105 -4.63 26.78 -26.99
CA THR A 105 -5.49 27.92 -26.63
C THR A 105 -5.84 28.68 -27.90
N ARG A 106 -7.10 28.55 -28.35
CA ARG A 106 -7.60 29.25 -29.54
C ARG A 106 -7.83 30.72 -29.16
N GLY A 107 -6.95 31.63 -29.62
CA GLY A 107 -7.18 33.08 -29.54
C GLY A 107 -6.03 33.95 -29.01
N GLU A 108 -4.91 33.39 -28.57
CA GLU A 108 -3.73 34.19 -28.22
C GLU A 108 -2.70 34.09 -29.34
N GLU A 109 -2.43 35.22 -29.99
CA GLU A 109 -1.50 35.42 -31.12
C GLU A 109 -0.01 35.25 -30.75
N HIS A 110 0.30 34.41 -29.76
CA HIS A 110 1.66 34.00 -29.46
C HIS A 110 1.65 32.54 -29.02
N ASP A 111 2.29 31.70 -29.84
CA ASP A 111 2.53 30.25 -29.73
C ASP A 111 3.09 29.79 -28.36
N ARG A 112 2.30 29.89 -27.29
CA ARG A 112 2.64 29.25 -26.01
C ARG A 112 1.98 27.89 -25.98
N ILE A 113 2.74 26.89 -26.45
CA ILE A 113 2.40 25.47 -26.27
C ILE A 113 2.39 25.18 -24.77
N ASN A 114 1.21 25.25 -24.15
CA ASN A 114 1.04 24.96 -22.73
C ASN A 114 0.73 23.47 -22.53
N LEU A 115 1.39 22.83 -21.58
CA LEU A 115 1.11 21.44 -21.22
C LEU A 115 -0.28 21.32 -20.60
N VAL A 116 -1.02 20.25 -20.91
CA VAL A 116 -2.28 19.94 -20.23
C VAL A 116 -1.97 19.58 -18.77
N PRO A 117 -2.54 20.29 -17.77
CA PRO A 117 -2.25 20.00 -16.38
C PRO A 117 -2.84 18.66 -15.95
N LEU A 118 -2.18 17.97 -15.02
CA LEU A 118 -2.62 16.66 -14.50
C LEU A 118 -3.96 16.74 -13.75
N SER A 119 -4.35 17.93 -13.27
CA SER A 119 -5.66 18.19 -12.65
C SER A 119 -6.79 18.40 -13.65
N THR A 120 -6.52 18.27 -14.96
CA THR A 120 -7.55 18.48 -15.98
C THR A 120 -8.61 17.39 -15.92
N ASN A 121 -9.87 17.80 -15.85
CA ASN A 121 -10.98 16.86 -15.88
C ASN A 121 -11.18 16.28 -17.30
N LEU A 122 -10.81 15.02 -17.49
CA LEU A 122 -10.87 14.31 -18.77
C LEU A 122 -12.29 13.95 -19.22
N LEU A 123 -13.31 14.03 -18.35
CA LEU A 123 -14.72 13.81 -18.72
C LEU A 123 -15.30 15.01 -19.50
N ARG A 124 -14.74 16.21 -19.29
CA ARG A 124 -15.24 17.45 -19.88
C ARG A 124 -14.30 18.02 -20.93
N PHE A 125 -13.00 17.87 -20.74
CA PHE A 125 -11.99 18.49 -21.59
C PHE A 125 -11.39 17.48 -22.57
N GLY A 126 -11.49 17.76 -23.87
CA GLY A 126 -10.92 16.96 -24.94
C GLY A 126 -9.41 17.17 -25.12
N ALA A 127 -8.60 16.77 -24.13
CA ALA A 127 -7.15 16.97 -24.13
C ALA A 127 -6.41 16.33 -25.33
N ALA A 128 -6.96 15.24 -25.87
CA ALA A 128 -6.40 14.50 -26.99
C ALA A 128 -7.45 14.29 -28.11
N GLY A 129 -8.36 15.26 -28.27
CA GLY A 129 -9.49 15.18 -29.19
C GLY A 129 -10.80 14.73 -28.53
N PRO A 130 -11.88 14.61 -29.32
CA PRO A 130 -13.24 14.36 -28.82
C PRO A 130 -13.48 12.93 -28.32
N SER A 131 -12.65 11.96 -28.72
CA SER A 131 -12.78 10.56 -28.31
C SER A 131 -12.44 10.33 -26.84
N LEU A 132 -11.44 11.03 -26.31
CA LEU A 132 -10.98 10.90 -24.93
C LEU A 132 -12.10 11.16 -23.89
N PRO A 133 -12.86 12.28 -23.95
CA PRO A 133 -13.95 12.52 -23.01
C PRO A 133 -15.12 11.56 -23.20
N LEU A 134 -15.40 11.10 -24.42
CA LEU A 134 -16.42 10.07 -24.66
C LEU A 134 -16.05 8.75 -23.99
N PHE A 135 -14.77 8.34 -24.09
CA PHE A 135 -14.26 7.14 -23.44
C PHE A 135 -14.39 7.18 -21.92
N PHE A 136 -13.94 8.26 -21.27
CA PHE A 136 -14.04 8.37 -19.82
C PHE A 136 -15.51 8.46 -19.33
N ARG A 137 -16.40 9.10 -20.10
CA ARG A 137 -17.84 9.13 -19.78
C ARG A 137 -18.47 7.75 -19.87
N TYR A 138 -18.09 6.97 -20.88
CA TYR A 138 -18.53 5.58 -21.02
C TYR A 138 -18.04 4.73 -19.85
N GLN A 139 -16.76 4.83 -19.47
CA GLN A 139 -16.23 4.09 -18.32
C GLN A 139 -16.97 4.42 -17.01
N LEU A 140 -17.30 5.70 -16.77
CA LEU A 140 -18.06 6.11 -15.59
C LEU A 140 -19.53 5.64 -15.62
N PHE A 141 -20.09 5.34 -16.79
CA PHE A 141 -21.43 4.79 -16.90
C PHE A 141 -21.47 3.27 -16.71
N VAL A 142 -20.39 2.57 -17.11
CA VAL A 142 -20.32 1.09 -17.06
C VAL A 142 -19.80 0.56 -15.73
N ILE A 143 -18.91 1.30 -15.05
CA ILE A 143 -18.38 0.98 -13.71
C ILE A 143 -19.28 1.63 -12.66
#